data_AF-A0A4W2D161-F1
#
_entry.id   AF-A0A4W2D161-F1
#
_cell.length_a   1.000
_cell.length_b   1.000
_cell.length_c   1.000
_cell.angle_alpha   90.00
_cell.angle_beta   90.00
_cell.angle_gamma   90.00
#
_symmetry.space_group_name_H-M   'P 1'
#
loop_
_entity.id
_entity.type
_entity.pdbx_description
1 polymer ?
#
loop_
_entity_poly.entity_id
_entity_poly.type
_entity_poly.pdbx_seq_one_letter_code
_entity_poly.pdbx_strand_id
1 'polypeptide(L)' 'MPMVTRRLRDPDVNPCLSESDASTRCMAENNYDKESCSSHFLKYKNCRKFWVSLAWSPLQ' A
#
# COMPACT_ATOMS: atom_id res chain seq x y z
N MET A 1 -14.70 -16.02 16.30
CA MET A 1 -13.85 -16.42 15.15
C MET A 1 -13.51 -15.15 14.37
N PRO A 2 -12.25 -14.69 14.28
CA PRO A 2 -11.99 -13.37 13.72
C PRO A 2 -11.90 -13.47 12.20
N MET A 3 -13.00 -13.18 11.51
CA MET A 3 -13.02 -13.00 10.05
C MET A 3 -12.40 -11.67 9.60
N VAL A 4 -11.94 -10.84 10.55
CA VAL A 4 -11.38 -9.50 10.32
C VAL A 4 -10.03 -9.55 9.58
N THR A 5 -9.25 -10.61 9.76
CA THR A 5 -7.92 -10.74 9.13
C THR A 5 -7.98 -11.04 7.63
N ARG A 6 -9.13 -11.43 7.08
CA ARG A 6 -9.27 -11.73 5.65
C ARG A 6 -9.53 -10.50 4.79
N ARG A 7 -10.24 -9.49 5.30
CA ARG A 7 -10.50 -8.22 4.60
C ARG A 7 -9.25 -7.37 4.38
N LEU A 8 -8.22 -7.51 5.20
CA LEU A 8 -6.97 -6.75 5.04
C LEU A 8 -6.12 -7.21 3.85
N ARG A 9 -6.38 -8.41 3.31
CA ARG A 9 -5.71 -8.96 2.12
C ARG A 9 -6.56 -8.86 0.85
N ASP A 10 -7.75 -8.27 0.94
CA ASP A 10 -8.56 -8.01 -0.24
C ASP A 10 -7.93 -6.84 -1.01
N PRO A 11 -7.53 -7.02 -2.27
CA PRO A 11 -7.03 -5.93 -3.10
C PRO A 11 -8.06 -4.82 -3.28
N ASP A 12 -9.34 -5.13 -3.04
CA ASP A 12 -10.47 -4.20 -3.03
C ASP A 12 -10.51 -3.28 -1.80
N VAL A 13 -10.00 -3.76 -0.65
CA VAL A 13 -9.99 -3.02 0.62
C VAL A 13 -8.69 -2.24 0.80
N ASN A 14 -7.57 -2.75 0.27
CA ASN A 14 -6.27 -2.11 0.38
C ASN A 14 -5.51 -2.20 -0.96
N PRO A 15 -5.85 -1.37 -1.95
CA PRO A 15 -5.22 -1.42 -3.27
C PRO A 15 -3.74 -1.00 -3.24
N CYS A 16 -3.29 -0.39 -2.14
CA CYS A 16 -1.89 0.00 -1.94
C CYS A 16 -1.04 -1.09 -1.26
N LEU A 17 -1.56 -2.32 -1.19
CA LEU A 17 -0.90 -3.45 -0.54
C LEU A 17 0.29 -3.97 -1.35
N SER A 18 0.22 -3.97 -2.69
CA SER A 18 1.37 -4.28 -3.55
C SER A 18 2.52 -3.28 -3.35
N GLU A 19 2.21 -1.98 -3.25
CA GLU A 19 3.21 -0.94 -3.02
C GLU A 19 3.81 -1.01 -1.61
N SER A 20 3.01 -1.40 -0.62
CA SER A 20 3.51 -1.67 0.74
C SER A 20 4.44 -2.88 0.77
N ASP A 21 4.05 -4.00 0.14
CA ASP A 21 4.88 -5.21 0.05
C ASP A 21 6.20 -4.91 -0.68
N ALA A 22 6.14 -4.19 -1.80
CA ALA A 22 7.32 -3.78 -2.54
C ALA A 22 8.26 -2.88 -1.71
N SER A 23 7.72 -1.95 -0.93
CA SER A 23 8.50 -1.12 -0.01
C SER A 23 9.20 -1.96 1.07
N THR A 24 8.48 -2.95 1.62
CA THR A 24 9.03 -3.87 2.63
C THR A 24 10.12 -4.77 2.06
N ARG A 25 9.93 -5.30 0.85
CA ARG A 25 10.95 -6.10 0.15
C ARG A 25 12.19 -5.28 -0.17
N CYS A 26 12.00 -4.07 -0.69
CA CYS A 26 13.10 -3.15 -0.95
C CYS A 26 13.92 -2.88 0.32
N MET A 27 13.28 -2.63 1.46
CA MET A 27 13.99 -2.45 2.73
C MET A 27 14.75 -3.71 3.15
N ALA A 28 14.17 -4.91 2.96
CA ALA A 28 14.83 -6.16 3.29
C ALA A 28 16.08 -6.41 2.43
N GLU A 29 16.03 -6.07 1.14
CA GLU A 29 17.15 -6.25 0.21
C GLU A 29 18.24 -5.17 0.33
N ASN A 30 17.86 -3.95 0.73
CA ASN A 30 18.77 -2.80 0.80
C ASN A 30 19.25 -2.51 2.24
N ASN A 31 19.30 -3.49 3.14
CA ASN A 31 19.76 -3.30 4.53
C ASN A 31 18.97 -2.21 5.30
N TYR A 32 17.68 -2.07 5.02
CA TYR A 32 16.80 -1.02 5.55
C TYR A 32 17.18 0.42 5.14
N ASP A 33 17.92 0.56 4.04
CA ASP A 33 18.21 1.87 3.45
C ASP A 33 16.94 2.50 2.87
N LYS A 34 16.45 3.53 3.57
CA LYS A 34 15.20 4.22 3.21
C LYS A 34 15.37 5.09 1.97
N GLU A 35 16.57 5.59 1.72
CA GLU A 35 16.86 6.48 0.60
C GLU A 35 16.73 5.72 -0.73
N SER A 36 17.32 4.53 -0.81
CA SER A 36 17.21 3.61 -1.95
C SER A 36 15.76 3.20 -2.23
N CYS A 37 14.94 3.09 -1.19
CA CYS A 37 13.52 2.71 -1.31
C CYS A 37 12.54 3.90 -1.45
N SER A 38 13.03 5.14 -1.54
CA SER A 38 12.20 6.36 -1.63
C SER A 38 11.14 6.31 -2.74
N SER A 39 11.47 5.69 -3.87
CA SER A 39 10.55 5.49 -5.00
C SER A 39 9.32 4.66 -4.62
N HIS A 40 9.51 3.59 -3.86
CA HIS A 40 8.43 2.71 -3.39
C HIS A 40 7.53 3.45 -2.38
N PHE A 41 8.12 4.23 -1.47
CA PHE A 41 7.36 5.08 -0.55
C PHE A 41 6.55 6.15 -1.29
N LEU A 42 7.09 6.75 -2.35
CA LEU A 42 6.38 7.73 -3.16
C LEU A 42 5.18 7.09 -3.88
N LYS A 43 5.36 5.90 -4.46
CA LYS A 43 4.28 5.14 -5.09
C LYS A 43 3.18 4.76 -4.08
N TYR A 44 3.53 4.30 -2.88
CA TYR A 44 2.57 4.03 -1.82
C TYR A 44 1.77 5.29 -1.41
N LYS A 45 2.44 6.45 -1.28
CA LYS A 45 1.77 7.74 -1.02
C LYS A 45 0.82 8.15 -2.14
N ASN A 46 1.24 8.00 -3.39
CA ASN A 46 0.41 8.30 -4.56
C ASN A 46 -0.81 7.39 -4.63
N CYS A 47 -0.64 6.09 -4.38
CA CYS A 47 -1.74 5.13 -4.33
C CYS A 47 -2.76 5.52 -3.25
N ARG A 48 -2.32 5.85 -2.02
CA ARG A 48 -3.26 6.28 -0.97
C ARG A 48 -3.98 7.58 -1.33
N LYS A 49 -3.28 8.54 -1.93
CA LYS A 49 -3.90 9.81 -2.35
C LYS A 49 -4.96 9.59 -3.43
N PHE A 50 -4.66 8.74 -4.41
CA PHE A 50 -5.61 8.35 -5.45
C PHE A 50 -6.80 7.58 -4.88
N TRP A 51 -6.55 6.60 -4.01
CA TRP A 51 -7.60 5.79 -3.41
C TRP A 51 -8.51 6.60 -2.49
N VAL A 52 -7.96 7.48 -1.67
CA VAL A 52 -8.77 8.43 -0.87
C VAL A 52 -9.58 9.34 -1.81
N SER A 53 -9.02 9.79 -2.94
CA SER A 53 -9.78 10.57 -3.90
C SER A 53 -10.92 9.79 -4.57
N LEU A 54 -10.71 8.49 -4.86
CA LEU A 54 -11.74 7.62 -5.44
C LEU A 54 -12.81 7.22 -4.42
N ALA A 55 -12.42 6.85 -3.20
CA ALA A 55 -13.32 6.45 -2.13
C ALA A 55 -14.27 7.58 -1.68
N TRP A 56 -13.92 8.84 -1.96
CA TRP A 56 -14.76 10.02 -1.72
C TRP A 56 -15.60 10.42 -2.95
N SER A 57 -15.43 9.76 -4.09
CA SER A 57 -16.35 9.93 -5.22
C SER A 57 -17.64 9.18 -4.90
N PRO A 58 -18.81 9.84 -4.91
CA PRO A 58 -20.08 9.27 -4.47
C PRO A 58 -20.69 8.27 -5.48
N LEU A 59 -19.86 7.57 -6.25
CA LEU A 59 -20.27 6.60 -7.26
C LEU A 59 -19.68 5.22 -6.93
N GLN A 60 -20.08 4.65 -5.79
CA GLN A 60 -19.99 3.21 -5.54
C GLN A 60 -21.14 2.74 -4.64
#